data_AF-A0A956PPI7-F1
#
_entry.id   AF-A0A956PPI7-F1
#
_cell.length_a   1.000
_cell.length_b   1.000
_cell.length_c   1.000
_cell.angle_alpha   90.00
_cell.angle_beta   90.00
_cell.angle_gamma   90.00
#
_symmetry.space_group_name_H-M   'P 1'
#
loop_
_entity.id
_entity.type
_entity.pdbx_description
1 polymer ?
#
loop_
_entity_poly.entity_id
_entity_poly.type
_entity_poly.pdbx_seq_one_letter_code
_entity_poly.pdbx_strand_id
1 'polypeptide(L)' 'MSRLGFLTMPWSGHLNPFSALAGELEKRGHQNLFFHLPEFEQEFRSRGLKFRAYGEGLYLPGTFAG' A
#
# COMPACT_ATOMS: atom_id res chain seq x y z
N MET A 1 -8.39 -19.16 0.31
CA MET A 1 -7.16 -18.38 0.17
C MET A 1 -7.28 -17.53 -1.08
N SER A 2 -7.11 -16.20 -0.96
CA SER A 2 -7.25 -15.26 -2.10
C SER A 2 -6.08 -14.28 -2.10
N ARG A 3 -5.77 -13.70 -3.26
CA ARG A 3 -4.79 -12.61 -3.41
C ARG A 3 -5.54 -11.30 -3.62
N LEU A 4 -5.30 -10.34 -2.74
CA LEU A 4 -6.03 -9.07 -2.68
C LEU A 4 -5.05 -7.91 -2.94
N GLY A 5 -5.37 -7.11 -3.94
CA GLY A 5 -4.66 -5.88 -4.25
C GLY A 5 -5.33 -4.69 -3.58
N PHE A 6 -4.54 -3.81 -2.97
CA PHE A 6 -5.02 -2.59 -2.33
C PHE A 6 -4.51 -1.35 -3.08
N LEU A 7 -5.44 -0.42 -3.32
CA LEU A 7 -5.19 0.93 -3.82
C LEU A 7 -5.83 1.89 -2.83
N THR A 8 -5.04 2.79 -2.24
CA THR A 8 -5.48 3.75 -1.23
C THR A 8 -4.52 4.92 -1.18
N MET A 9 -4.94 6.01 -0.54
CA MET A 9 -4.07 7.17 -0.35
C MET A 9 -2.98 6.87 0.69
N PRO A 10 -1.79 7.51 0.59
CA PRO A 10 -0.63 7.16 1.42
C PRO A 10 -0.67 7.81 2.82
N TRP A 11 -1.69 8.61 3.13
CA TRP A 11 -1.79 9.29 4.42
C TRP A 11 -2.35 8.39 5.51
N SER A 12 -1.97 8.66 6.77
CA SER A 12 -2.35 7.86 7.95
C SER A 12 -3.86 7.64 8.08
N GLY A 13 -4.68 8.65 7.78
CA GLY A 13 -6.14 8.54 7.83
C GLY A 13 -6.71 7.44 6.91
N HIS A 14 -6.03 7.17 5.80
CA HIS A 14 -6.37 6.08 4.88
C HIS A 14 -5.61 4.80 5.24
N LEU A 15 -4.30 4.88 5.51
CA LEU A 15 -3.50 3.69 5.79
C LEU A 15 -3.94 2.93 7.05
N ASN A 16 -4.39 3.62 8.10
CA ASN A 16 -4.79 2.97 9.35
C ASN A 16 -5.94 1.95 9.16
N PRO A 17 -7.11 2.32 8.58
CA PRO A 17 -8.20 1.36 8.38
C PRO A 17 -7.81 0.25 7.40
N PHE A 18 -7.05 0.56 6.34
CA PHE A 18 -6.60 -0.46 5.39
C PHE A 18 -5.57 -1.43 5.98
N SER A 19 -4.69 -0.96 6.87
CA SER A 19 -3.75 -1.82 7.60
C SER A 19 -4.49 -2.80 8.51
N ALA A 20 -5.49 -2.31 9.25
CA ALA A 20 -6.33 -3.14 10.11
C ALA A 20 -7.07 -4.21 9.30
N LEU A 21 -7.71 -3.81 8.20
CA LEU A 21 -8.41 -4.73 7.30
C LEU A 21 -7.46 -5.78 6.70
N ALA A 22 -6.30 -5.36 6.19
CA ALA A 22 -5.30 -6.26 5.64
C ALA A 22 -4.84 -7.29 6.69
N GLY A 23 -4.55 -6.87 7.92
CA GLY A 23 -4.18 -7.77 9.00
C GLY A 23 -5.26 -8.82 9.29
N GLU A 24 -6.53 -8.43 9.34
CA GLU A 24 -7.63 -9.38 9.54
C GLU A 24 -7.81 -10.35 8.37
N LEU A 25 -7.57 -9.89 7.14
CA LEU A 25 -7.60 -10.75 5.95
C LEU A 25 -6.43 -11.74 5.94
N GLU A 26 -5.24 -11.32 6.37
CA GLU A 26 -4.08 -12.22 6.53
C GLU A 26 -4.35 -13.29 7.59
N LYS A 27 -4.94 -12.94 8.73
CA LYS A 27 -5.36 -13.91 9.77
C LYS A 27 -6.36 -14.95 9.24
N ARG A 28 -7.18 -14.59 8.24
CA ARG A 28 -8.13 -15.50 7.56
C ARG A 28 -7.48 -16.33 6.44
N GLY A 29 -6.17 -16.21 6.25
CA GLY A 29 -5.42 -16.95 5.22
C GLY A 29 -5.45 -16.32 3.84
N HIS A 30 -5.71 -15.02 3.72
CA HIS A 30 -5.55 -14.28 2.47
C HIS A 30 -4.14 -13.67 2.36
N GLN A 31 -3.76 -13.28 1.15
CA GLN A 31 -2.52 -12.57 0.86
C GLN A 31 -2.83 -11.17 0.35
N ASN A 32 -2.21 -10.15 0.95
CA ASN A 32 -2.45 -8.76 0.57
C ASN A 32 -1.19 -8.15 -0.09
N LEU A 33 -1.41 -7.25 -1.04
CA LEU A 33 -0.35 -6.44 -1.66
C LEU A 33 -0.88 -5.02 -1.90
N PHE A 34 -0.17 -4.02 -1.37
CA PHE A 34 -0.47 -2.61 -1.61
C PHE A 34 0.31 -2.10 -2.80
N PHE A 35 -0.37 -1.35 -3.66
CA PHE A 35 0.22 -0.72 -4.83
C PHE A 35 0.21 0.81 -4.64
N HIS A 36 1.37 1.45 -4.76
CA HIS A 36 1.46 2.91 -4.76
C HIS A 36 2.62 3.43 -5.61
N LEU A 37 2.71 4.74 -5.80
CA LEU A 37 3.90 5.40 -6.34
C LEU A 37 5.13 5.12 -5.45
N PRO A 38 6.34 4.99 -6.03
CA PRO A 38 7.57 4.66 -5.29
C PRO A 38 7.87 5.60 -4.13
N GLU A 39 7.55 6.89 -4.28
CA GLU A 39 7.84 7.91 -3.26
C GLU A 39 7.13 7.67 -1.92
N PHE A 40 6.08 6.84 -1.90
CA PHE A 40 5.33 6.51 -0.69
C PHE A 40 5.68 5.14 -0.10
N GLU A 41 6.69 4.45 -0.62
CA GLU A 41 7.05 3.09 -0.18
C GLU A 41 7.28 2.99 1.34
N GLN A 42 7.91 4.01 1.91
CA GLN A 42 8.25 4.03 3.34
C GLN A 42 7.01 4.09 4.23
N GLU A 43 5.94 4.77 3.80
CA GLU A 43 4.66 4.88 4.50
C GLU A 43 4.00 3.51 4.64
N PHE A 44 4.07 2.66 3.61
CA PHE A 44 3.55 1.30 3.67
C PHE A 44 4.47 0.37 4.48
N ARG A 45 5.79 0.39 4.18
CA ARG A 45 6.75 -0.53 4.82
C ARG A 45 6.91 -0.30 6.32
N SER A 46 6.88 0.95 6.78
CA SER A 46 6.94 1.30 8.21
C SER A 46 5.76 0.73 9.03
N ARG A 47 4.67 0.35 8.36
CA ARG A 47 3.48 -0.29 8.95
C ARG A 47 3.47 -1.82 8.78
N GLY A 48 4.54 -2.39 8.26
CA GLY A 48 4.63 -3.83 7.97
C GLY A 48 3.80 -4.28 6.76
N LEU A 49 3.31 -3.34 5.93
CA LEU A 49 2.50 -3.68 4.76
C LEU A 49 3.38 -4.11 3.59
N LYS A 50 2.95 -5.15 2.88
CA LYS A 50 3.58 -5.58 1.62
C LYS A 50 3.30 -4.54 0.54
N PHE A 51 4.37 -4.08 -0.12
CA PHE A 51 4.33 -2.98 -1.07
C PHE A 51 4.84 -3.42 -2.45
N ARG A 52 4.22 -2.88 -3.50
CA ARG A 52 4.71 -2.91 -4.88
C ARG A 52 4.53 -1.55 -5.51
N ALA A 53 5.61 -0.97 -6.01
CA ALA A 53 5.54 0.25 -6.78
C ALA A 53 4.72 0.07 -8.07
N TYR A 54 4.02 1.11 -8.49
CA TYR A 54 3.46 1.24 -9.83
C TYR A 54 3.82 2.57 -10.45
N GLY A 55 3.71 2.67 -11.77
CA GLY A 55 3.82 3.94 -12.47
C GLY A 55 5.24 4.53 -12.50
N GLU A 56 6.28 3.78 -12.17
CA GLU A 56 7.69 4.21 -12.17
C GLU A 56 8.15 4.84 -13.50
N GLY A 57 7.59 4.41 -14.63
CA GLY A 57 7.86 4.99 -15.95
C GLY A 57 6.93 6.13 -16.37
N LEU A 58 5.88 6.41 -15.59
CA LEU A 58 4.84 7.42 -15.90
C LEU A 58 4.91 8.61 -14.93
N TYR A 59 5.35 8.38 -13.70
CA TYR A 59 5.39 9.37 -12.62
C TYR A 59 6.78 9.34 -12.01
N LEU A 60 7.57 10.38 -12.28
CA LEU A 60 8.87 10.56 -11.64
C LEU A 60 8.67 10.78 -10.13
N PRO A 61 9.60 10.31 -9.27
CA PRO A 61 9.53 10.58 -7.84
C PRO A 61 9.40 12.07 -7.54
N GLY A 62 8.46 12.42 -6.66
CA GLY A 62 8.22 13.81 -6.24
C GLY A 62 7.23 14.57 -7.13
N THR A 63 6.57 13.90 -8.06
CA THR A 63 5.51 14.51 -8.89
C THR A 63 4.18 14.66 -8.16
N PHE A 64 3.95 13.93 -7.07
CA PHE A 64 2.71 13.99 -6.30
C PHE A 64 2.72 15.12 -5.25
N ALA A 65 3.91 15.48 -4.76
CA ALA A 65 4.13 16.66 -3.93
C ALA A 65 4.35 17.90 -4.81
N GLY A 66 3.33 18.27 -5.59
CA GLY A 66 3.22 19.57 -6.26
C GLY A 66 2.48 20.57 -5.40
#